data_AF-A0A7G5Z354-F1
#
_entry.id   AF-A0A7G5Z354-F1
#
_cell.length_a   1.000
_cell.length_b   1.000
_cell.length_c   1.000
_cell.angle_alpha   90.00
_cell.angle_beta   90.00
_cell.angle_gamma   90.00
#
_symmetry.space_group_name_H-M   'P 1'
#
loop_
_entity.id
_entity.type
_entity.pdbx_description
1 polymer ?
#
loop_
_entity_poly.entity_id
_entity_poly.type
_entity_poly.pdbx_seq_one_letter_code
_entity_poly.pdbx_strand_id
1 'polypeptide(L)'
;MIPLPIGAWIRTHLIPAPIPTLIMTALAVVLALFGWQQWQRARAAQTETRLATGQAGAALHSGADAVETLGNRMAADAAGDHLTRENDDAIRSADGAAAPVAAGVRDAGLAGLCRRAAYRGDPQCVQQPDPR
;
A
#
# COMPACT_ATOMS: atom_id res chain seq x y z
N MET A 1 63.55 5.27 -43.34
CA MET A 1 62.23 5.93 -43.32
C MET A 1 61.58 5.70 -44.68
N ILE A 2 60.55 4.86 -44.75
CA ILE A 2 59.84 4.48 -45.98
C ILE A 2 58.42 5.06 -45.86
N PRO A 3 57.99 5.98 -46.75
CA PRO A 3 56.63 6.51 -46.73
C PRO A 3 55.65 5.50 -47.34
N LEU A 4 54.63 5.11 -46.57
CA LEU A 4 53.50 4.31 -47.09
C LEU A 4 52.49 5.23 -47.80
N PRO A 5 52.00 4.87 -49.00
CA PRO A 5 51.03 5.66 -49.75
C PRO A 5 49.61 5.48 -49.19
N ILE A 6 49.08 6.51 -48.52
CA ILE A 6 47.72 6.58 -47.97
C ILE A 6 46.65 6.86 -49.06
N GLY A 7 47.04 7.05 -50.33
CA GLY A 7 46.18 7.64 -51.35
C GLY A 7 45.31 6.70 -52.23
N ALA A 8 45.39 5.37 -52.09
CA ALA A 8 44.85 4.48 -53.12
C ALA A 8 43.40 3.96 -52.92
N TRP A 9 42.78 4.17 -51.74
CA TRP A 9 41.54 3.44 -51.40
C TRP A 9 40.22 4.19 -51.68
N ILE A 10 40.25 5.46 -52.12
CA ILE A 10 39.02 6.26 -52.27
C ILE A 10 38.39 6.13 -53.67
N ARG A 11 39.08 5.54 -54.66
CA ARG A 11 38.66 5.59 -56.07
C ARG A 11 37.89 4.37 -56.61
N THR A 12 37.50 3.42 -55.76
CA THR A 12 36.80 2.19 -56.20
C THR A 12 35.30 2.15 -55.86
N HIS A 13 34.73 3.20 -55.26
CA HIS A 13 33.31 3.22 -54.89
C HIS A 13 32.36 3.93 -55.88
N LEU A 14 32.84 4.31 -57.07
CA LEU A 14 32.03 5.00 -58.09
C LEU A 14 31.63 4.11 -59.28
N ILE A 15 31.41 2.81 -59.04
CA ILE A 15 30.72 1.94 -60.00
C ILE A 15 29.24 1.92 -59.59
N PRO A 16 28.28 2.34 -60.44
CA PRO A 16 26.87 2.29 -60.10
C PRO A 16 26.51 0.83 -59.80
N ALA A 17 26.11 0.57 -58.56
CA ALA A 17 25.70 -0.77 -58.16
C ALA A 17 24.56 -1.23 -59.09
N PRO A 18 24.58 -2.47 -59.60
CA PRO A 18 23.52 -2.95 -60.48
C PRO A 18 22.20 -2.91 -59.70
N ILE A 19 21.14 -2.39 -60.33
CA ILE A 19 19.78 -2.26 -59.76
C ILE A 19 19.35 -3.44 -58.85
N PRO A 20 19.57 -4.74 -59.19
CA PRO A 20 19.21 -5.84 -58.30
C PRO A 20 19.90 -5.82 -56.93
N THR A 21 21.15 -5.34 -56.84
CA THR A 21 21.85 -5.25 -55.55
C THR A 21 21.20 -4.23 -54.63
N LEU A 22 20.75 -3.08 -55.16
CA LEU A 22 20.05 -2.06 -54.39
C LEU A 22 18.73 -2.60 -53.82
N ILE A 23 17.96 -3.34 -54.63
CA ILE A 23 16.70 -3.96 -54.20
C ILE A 23 16.95 -4.97 -53.08
N MET A 24 17.95 -5.84 -53.22
CA MET A 24 18.29 -6.84 -52.21
C MET A 24 18.75 -6.19 -50.89
N THR A 25 19.58 -5.14 -50.95
CA THR A 25 19.96 -4.38 -49.74
C THR A 25 18.76 -3.70 -49.09
N ALA A 26 17.87 -3.08 -49.88
CA ALA A 26 16.68 -2.44 -49.32
C ALA A 26 15.77 -3.46 -48.61
N LEU A 27 15.56 -4.63 -49.22
CA LEU A 27 14.78 -5.71 -48.63
C LEU A 27 15.42 -6.22 -47.33
N ALA A 28 16.75 -6.41 -47.31
CA ALA A 28 17.47 -6.84 -46.13
C ALA A 28 17.35 -5.83 -44.97
N VAL A 29 17.44 -4.52 -45.27
CA VAL A 29 17.25 -3.47 -44.26
C VAL A 29 15.83 -3.50 -43.70
N VAL A 30 14.81 -3.62 -44.56
CA VAL A 30 13.41 -3.70 -44.11
C VAL A 30 13.20 -4.90 -43.18
N LEU A 31 13.70 -6.09 -43.56
CA LEU A 31 13.60 -7.29 -42.74
C LEU A 31 14.34 -7.13 -41.40
N ALA A 32 15.52 -6.52 -41.40
CA ALA A 32 16.28 -6.25 -40.18
C ALA A 32 15.54 -5.30 -39.24
N LEU A 33 14.93 -4.23 -39.77
CA LEU A 33 14.13 -3.28 -38.99
C LEU A 33 12.89 -3.95 -38.39
N PHE A 34 12.18 -4.77 -39.17
CA PHE A 34 11.03 -5.53 -38.67
C PHE A 34 11.44 -6.52 -37.58
N GLY A 35 12.52 -7.27 -37.78
CA GLY A 35 13.04 -8.20 -36.77
C GLY A 35 13.43 -7.50 -35.48
N TRP A 36 14.11 -6.35 -35.59
CA TRP A 36 14.51 -5.53 -34.45
C TRP A 36 13.30 -5.01 -33.66
N GLN A 37 12.29 -4.47 -34.34
CA GLN A 37 11.07 -3.98 -33.69
C GLN A 37 10.31 -5.11 -32.96
N GLN A 38 10.20 -6.28 -33.57
CA GLN A 38 9.54 -7.44 -32.95
C GLN A 38 10.29 -7.88 -31.68
N TRP A 39 11.62 -7.89 -31.72
CA TRP A 39 12.42 -8.24 -30.56
C TRP A 39 12.28 -7.23 -29.41
N GLN A 40 12.26 -5.93 -29.71
CA GLN A 40 12.01 -4.89 -28.71
C GLN A 40 10.62 -5.01 -28.09
N ARG A 41 9.58 -5.26 -28.90
CA ARG A 41 8.21 -5.46 -28.41
C ARG A 41 8.09 -6.70 -27.52
N ALA A 42 8.73 -7.81 -27.90
CA ALA A 42 8.73 -9.02 -27.09
C ALA A 42 9.39 -8.81 -25.72
N ARG A 43 10.50 -8.04 -25.67
CA ARG A 43 11.15 -7.68 -24.40
C ARG A 43 10.27 -6.77 -23.54
N ALA A 44 9.64 -5.76 -24.14
CA ALA A 44 8.73 -4.86 -23.44
C ALA A 44 7.51 -5.60 -22.87
N ALA A 45 6.90 -6.49 -23.66
CA ALA A 45 5.78 -7.31 -23.21
C ALA A 45 6.17 -8.21 -22.02
N GLN A 46 7.37 -8.80 -22.04
CA GLN A 46 7.84 -9.66 -20.95
C GLN A 46 8.04 -8.84 -19.65
N THR A 47 8.55 -7.61 -19.75
CA THR A 47 8.68 -6.72 -18.59
C THR A 47 7.32 -6.27 -18.05
N GLU A 48 6.41 -5.87 -18.93
CA GLU A 48 5.06 -5.44 -18.55
C GLU A 48 4.29 -6.57 -17.87
N THR A 49 4.42 -7.81 -18.38
CA THR A 49 3.81 -8.99 -17.75
C THR A 49 4.37 -9.23 -16.35
N ARG A 50 5.69 -9.11 -16.15
CA ARG A 50 6.32 -9.26 -14.82
C ARG A 50 5.89 -8.17 -13.84
N LEU A 51 5.77 -6.92 -14.32
CA LEU A 51 5.24 -5.83 -13.50
C LEU A 51 3.77 -6.09 -13.13
N ALA A 52 2.94 -6.48 -14.10
CA ALA A 52 1.53 -6.77 -13.88
C ALA A 52 1.33 -7.93 -12.89
N THR A 53 2.10 -9.03 -13.02
CA THR A 53 2.03 -10.15 -12.07
C THR A 53 2.55 -9.78 -10.69
N GLY A 54 3.63 -9.00 -10.61
CA GLY A 54 4.15 -8.49 -9.34
C GLY A 54 3.16 -7.58 -8.63
N GLN A 55 2.53 -6.65 -9.36
CA GLN A 55 1.49 -5.76 -8.84
C GLN A 55 0.24 -6.52 -8.40
N ALA A 56 -0.21 -7.50 -9.19
CA ALA A 56 -1.34 -8.35 -8.82
C ALA A 56 -1.06 -9.18 -7.56
N GLY A 57 0.14 -9.76 -7.44
CA GLY A 57 0.56 -10.49 -6.24
C GLY A 57 0.60 -9.61 -4.99
N ALA A 58 1.15 -8.40 -5.10
CA ALA A 58 1.18 -7.44 -4.00
C ALA A 58 -0.23 -6.99 -3.57
N ALA A 59 -1.13 -6.75 -4.54
CA ALA A 59 -2.51 -6.38 -4.25
C ALA A 59 -3.27 -7.50 -3.51
N LEU A 60 -3.08 -8.77 -3.92
CA LEU A 60 -3.66 -9.93 -3.26
C LEU A 60 -3.14 -10.08 -1.82
N HIS A 61 -1.83 -9.92 -1.62
CA HIS A 61 -1.22 -10.01 -0.30
C HIS A 61 -1.71 -8.89 0.63
N SER A 62 -1.73 -7.65 0.14
CA SER A 62 -2.28 -6.51 0.90
C SER A 62 -3.75 -6.69 1.25
N GLY A 63 -4.54 -7.30 0.36
CA GLY A 63 -5.94 -7.62 0.64
C GLY A 63 -6.08 -8.67 1.75
N ALA A 64 -5.24 -9.71 1.74
CA ALA A 64 -5.22 -10.73 2.78
C ALA A 64 -4.87 -10.14 4.16
N ASP A 65 -3.81 -9.32 4.23
CA ASP A 65 -3.38 -8.67 5.48
C ASP A 65 -4.45 -7.73 6.05
N ALA A 66 -5.17 -7.02 5.18
CA ALA A 66 -6.27 -6.15 5.58
C ALA A 66 -7.43 -6.96 6.18
N VAL A 67 -7.81 -8.07 5.55
CA VAL A 67 -8.87 -8.96 6.05
C VAL A 67 -8.47 -9.61 7.36
N GLU A 68 -7.23 -10.08 7.49
CA GLU A 68 -6.72 -10.64 8.74
C GLU A 68 -6.72 -9.61 9.87
N THR A 69 -6.25 -8.40 9.60
CA THR A 69 -6.24 -7.31 10.58
C THR A 69 -7.65 -6.93 11.02
N LEU A 70 -8.59 -6.81 10.08
CA LEU A 70 -9.99 -6.52 10.39
C LEU A 70 -10.64 -7.66 11.18
N GLY A 71 -10.39 -8.91 10.79
CA GLY A 71 -10.89 -10.09 11.50
C GLY A 71 -10.40 -10.15 12.95
N ASN A 72 -9.09 -9.96 13.16
CA ASN A 72 -8.48 -9.95 14.49
C ASN A 72 -9.03 -8.82 15.37
N ARG A 73 -9.26 -7.64 14.80
CA ARG A 73 -9.84 -6.50 15.54
C ARG A 73 -11.30 -6.75 15.91
N MET A 74 -12.11 -7.27 14.99
CA MET A 74 -13.50 -7.62 15.29
C MET A 74 -13.61 -8.70 16.37
N ALA A 75 -12.73 -9.71 16.34
CA ALA A 75 -12.70 -10.75 17.37
C ALA A 75 -12.31 -10.17 18.74
N ALA A 76 -11.33 -9.26 18.77
CA ALA A 76 -10.93 -8.56 20.00
C ALA A 76 -12.04 -7.66 20.55
N ASP A 77 -12.71 -6.90 19.68
CA ASP A 77 -13.83 -6.03 20.06
C ASP A 77 -15.02 -6.86 20.60
N ALA A 78 -15.35 -7.99 19.94
CA ALA A 78 -16.40 -8.89 20.40
C ALA A 78 -16.08 -9.53 21.77
N ALA A 79 -14.82 -9.93 21.99
CA ALA A 79 -14.37 -10.45 23.28
C ALA A 79 -14.40 -9.36 24.37
N GLY A 80 -14.01 -8.12 24.03
CA GLY A 80 -14.07 -6.96 24.92
C GLY A 80 -15.50 -6.60 25.31
N ASP A 81 -16.44 -6.62 24.37
CA ASP A 81 -17.85 -6.38 24.61
C ASP A 81 -18.46 -7.45 25.52
N HIS A 82 -18.13 -8.72 25.27
CA HIS A 82 -18.57 -9.83 26.12
C HIS A 82 -18.10 -9.65 27.56
N LEU A 83 -16.80 -9.43 27.75
CA LEU A 83 -16.21 -9.22 29.07
C LEU A 83 -16.78 -7.98 29.77
N THR A 84 -17.09 -6.91 29.00
CA THR A 84 -17.72 -5.71 29.54
C THR A 84 -19.12 -6.00 30.06
N ARG A 85 -19.93 -6.78 29.32
CA ARG A 85 -21.27 -7.18 29.75
C ARG A 85 -21.23 -8.09 30.97
N GLU A 86 -20.35 -9.10 30.96
CA GLU A 86 -20.17 -10.00 32.10
C GLU A 86 -19.76 -9.24 33.37
N ASN A 87 -18.85 -8.28 33.25
CA ASN A 87 -18.44 -7.44 34.38
C ASN A 87 -19.58 -6.53 34.86
N ASP A 88 -20.33 -5.90 33.94
CA ASP A 88 -21.49 -5.06 34.30
C ASP A 88 -22.56 -5.87 35.02
N ASP A 89 -22.87 -7.07 34.54
CA ASP A 89 -23.82 -8.00 35.17
C ASP A 89 -23.31 -8.48 36.53
N ALA A 90 -22.03 -8.85 36.65
CA ALA A 90 -21.41 -9.25 37.91
C ALA A 90 -21.44 -8.11 38.94
N ILE A 91 -21.14 -6.87 38.53
CA ILE A 91 -21.18 -5.70 39.41
C ILE A 91 -22.62 -5.42 39.86
N ARG A 92 -23.61 -5.50 38.95
CA ARG A 92 -25.02 -5.21 39.27
C ARG A 92 -25.70 -6.30 40.09
N SER A 93 -25.26 -7.55 39.94
CA SER A 93 -25.79 -8.70 40.70
C SER A 93 -25.08 -8.93 42.03
N ALA A 94 -23.95 -8.25 42.29
CA ALA A 94 -23.21 -8.39 43.52
C ALA A 94 -24.03 -7.95 44.75
N ASP A 95 -23.81 -8.63 45.88
CA ASP A 95 -24.42 -8.25 47.15
C ASP A 95 -24.05 -6.81 47.52
N GLY A 96 -25.06 -5.99 47.79
CA GLY A 96 -24.89 -4.57 48.09
C GLY A 96 -24.72 -3.67 46.86
N ALA A 97 -24.83 -4.17 45.64
CA ALA A 97 -24.78 -3.34 44.43
C ALA A 97 -25.85 -2.23 44.40
N ALA A 98 -27.03 -2.50 44.98
CA ALA A 98 -28.11 -1.53 45.13
C ALA A 98 -28.04 -0.72 46.44
N ALA A 99 -27.02 -0.92 47.27
CA ALA A 99 -26.90 -0.19 48.52
C ALA A 99 -26.69 1.31 48.25
N PRO A 100 -27.35 2.19 49.02
CA PRO A 100 -27.18 3.63 48.84
C PRO A 100 -25.73 4.04 49.14
N VAL A 101 -25.09 4.65 48.16
CA VAL A 101 -23.75 5.24 48.32
C VAL A 101 -23.89 6.56 49.08
N ALA A 102 -23.08 6.75 50.12
CA ALA A 102 -23.04 8.01 50.87
C ALA A 102 -22.73 9.19 49.93
N ALA A 103 -23.43 10.31 50.11
CA ALA A 103 -23.35 11.46 49.20
C ALA A 103 -21.89 11.93 48.97
N GLY A 104 -21.09 12.06 50.04
CA GLY A 104 -19.69 12.48 49.92
C GLY A 104 -18.81 11.53 49.10
N VAL A 105 -19.07 10.22 49.15
CA VAL A 105 -18.33 9.22 48.35
C VAL A 105 -18.71 9.32 46.87
N ARG A 106 -20.01 9.45 46.59
CA ARG A 106 -20.52 9.67 45.23
C ARG A 106 -19.94 10.93 44.62
N ASP A 107 -19.96 12.04 45.36
CA ASP A 107 -19.50 13.34 44.85
C ASP A 107 -17.98 13.34 44.62
N ALA A 108 -17.20 12.73 45.51
CA ALA A 108 -15.75 12.54 45.30
C ALA A 108 -15.44 11.65 44.09
N GLY A 109 -16.23 10.59 43.88
CA GLY A 109 -16.13 9.72 42.71
C GLY A 109 -16.40 10.46 41.41
N LEU A 110 -17.47 11.26 41.37
CA LEU A 110 -17.80 12.12 40.23
C LEU A 110 -16.69 13.14 39.96
N ALA A 111 -16.20 13.84 40.98
CA ALA A 111 -15.09 14.79 40.83
C ALA A 111 -13.83 14.11 40.27
N GLY A 112 -13.56 12.86 40.65
CA GLY A 112 -12.47 12.06 40.08
C GLY A 112 -12.68 11.69 38.62
N LEU A 113 -13.89 11.30 38.24
CA LEU A 113 -14.26 10.98 36.86
C LEU A 113 -14.17 12.21 35.95
N CYS A 114 -14.67 13.37 36.41
CA CYS A 114 -14.69 14.60 35.64
C CYS A 114 -13.28 15.18 35.34
N ARG A 115 -12.24 14.73 36.06
CA ARG A 115 -10.84 15.06 35.73
C ARG A 115 -10.31 14.33 34.50
N ARG A 116 -10.92 13.21 34.10
CA ARG A 116 -10.45 12.40 32.96
C ARG A 116 -10.81 13.08 31.63
N ALA A 117 -9.90 13.01 30.66
CA ALA A 117 -10.09 13.65 29.35
C ALA A 117 -11.37 13.19 28.62
N ALA A 118 -11.76 11.92 28.78
CA ALA A 118 -12.95 11.35 28.17
C ALA A 118 -14.27 12.00 28.63
N TYR A 119 -14.31 12.62 29.82
CA TYR A 119 -15.54 13.15 30.44
C TYR A 119 -15.63 14.69 30.41
N ARG A 120 -14.70 15.40 29.75
CA ARG A 120 -14.70 16.88 29.71
C ARG A 120 -15.95 17.50 29.07
N GLY A 121 -16.62 16.77 28.19
CA GLY A 121 -17.84 17.23 27.49
C GLY A 121 -19.14 16.76 28.13
N ASP A 122 -19.07 15.98 29.22
CA ASP A 122 -20.28 15.46 29.87
C ASP A 122 -21.02 16.60 30.59
N PRO A 123 -22.32 16.83 30.32
CA PRO A 123 -23.11 17.87 30.99
C PRO A 123 -22.95 17.89 32.51
N GLN A 124 -22.78 16.73 33.15
CA GLN A 124 -22.62 16.64 34.61
C GLN A 124 -21.26 17.15 35.09
N CYS A 125 -20.23 17.08 34.25
CA CYS A 125 -18.87 17.52 34.55
C CYS A 125 -18.61 18.98 34.19
N VAL A 126 -19.31 19.53 33.19
CA VAL A 126 -19.18 20.96 32.83
C VAL A 126 -19.92 21.89 33.81
N GLN A 127 -20.93 21.37 34.52
CA GLN A 127 -21.74 22.12 35.48
C GLN A 127 -21.15 22.14 36.90
N GLN A 128 -20.11 21.34 37.18
CA GLN A 128 -19.47 21.32 38.50
C GLN A 128 -18.48 22.49 38.64
N PRO A 129 -18.61 23.33 39.68
CA PRO A 129 -17.64 24.38 39.95
C PRO A 129 -16.28 23.79 40.30
N ASP A 130 -15.21 24.34 39.72
CA ASP A 130 -13.81 23.98 39.99
C ASP A 130 -13.53 24.11 41.51
N PRO A 131 -13.23 23.01 42.23
CA PRO A 131 -12.95 23.06 43.66
C PRO A 131 -11.51 23.58 43.85
N ARG A 132 -11.37 24.91 43.91
CA ARG A 132 -10.12 25.57 44.29
C ARG A 132 -10.06 25.84 45.78
#